data_AF-A0A662VB48-F1
#
_entry.id   AF-A0A662VB48-F1
#
_cell.length_a   1.000
_cell.length_b   1.000
_cell.length_c   1.000
_cell.angle_alpha   90.00
_cell.angle_beta   90.00
_cell.angle_gamma   90.00
#
_symmetry.space_group_name_H-M   'P 1'
#
loop_
_entity.id
_entity.type
_entity.pdbx_description
1 polymer ?
#
loop_
_entity_poly.entity_id
_entity_poly.type
_entity_poly.pdbx_seq_one_letter_code
_entity_poly.pdbx_strand_id
1 'polypeptide(L)'
;MPVPNYMVAKALRKLHARRSYDGIDEDLRGWNWDRPPLKPRAYLGLSMYDVVSYCPTKRDVWLRRVKRVHVEPSLPMKVGSLVHEVIHGVSMIARKYLVLNNKPWKLYGVMVEEVSKYLTGLDIPEGFEEWFKDFSEYLITQIISEASWNTVGGSLNSWLPWISEVRVDGSYLGLSKNLRIDAVMEGGLVIDFKVGKPNDIHKVMLAGYAMVLESNVELPIDYGMIIYINNVGGIPRISLEPIYLSSDLRKDFIDYRDDTIDMLLSDYEPKPAGQCPESCPFKSICGVR
;
A
#
# COMPACT_ATOMS: atom_id res chain seq x y z
N MET A 1 9.05 0.07 10.86
CA MET A 1 7.76 -0.47 10.36
C MET A 1 6.75 -0.37 11.51
N PRO A 2 5.48 -0.05 11.26
CA PRO A 2 4.45 0.02 12.32
C PRO A 2 4.13 -1.31 12.99
N VAL A 3 4.76 -2.41 12.58
CA VAL A 3 4.55 -3.75 13.13
C VAL A 3 5.92 -4.35 13.45
N PRO A 4 6.10 -4.99 14.64
CA PRO A 4 7.36 -5.65 14.98
C PRO A 4 7.70 -6.82 14.04
N ASN A 5 8.99 -7.06 13.81
CA ASN A 5 9.48 -8.10 12.89
C ASN A 5 9.01 -9.51 13.29
N TYR A 6 8.91 -9.80 14.60
CA TYR A 6 8.46 -11.11 15.07
C TYR A 6 6.99 -11.40 14.69
N MET A 7 6.13 -10.37 14.62
CA MET A 7 4.74 -10.53 14.20
C MET A 7 4.66 -10.87 12.71
N VAL A 8 5.47 -10.20 11.88
CA VAL A 8 5.61 -10.51 10.45
C VAL A 8 6.08 -11.94 10.25
N ALA A 9 7.16 -12.35 10.92
CA ALA A 9 7.68 -13.72 10.83
C ALA A 9 6.66 -14.77 11.28
N LYS A 10 5.88 -14.48 12.33
CA LYS A 10 4.77 -15.36 12.77
C LYS A 10 3.67 -15.46 11.71
N ALA A 11 3.34 -14.35 11.06
CA ALA A 11 2.32 -14.30 10.02
C ALA A 11 2.76 -15.03 8.74
N LEU A 12 4.00 -14.83 8.28
CA LEU A 12 4.57 -15.54 7.12
C LEU A 12 4.56 -17.06 7.31
N ARG A 13 4.93 -17.56 8.50
CA ARG A 13 4.87 -19.00 8.80
C ARG A 13 3.48 -19.60 8.61
N LYS A 14 2.42 -18.85 8.93
CA LYS A 14 1.04 -19.30 8.71
C LYS A 14 0.67 -19.35 7.24
N LEU A 15 1.12 -18.36 6.44
CA LEU A 15 0.84 -18.32 5.01
C LEU A 15 1.60 -19.41 4.24
N HIS A 16 2.82 -19.74 4.67
CA HIS A 16 3.63 -20.78 4.01
C HIS A 16 2.93 -22.15 4.00
N ALA A 17 2.28 -22.51 5.11
CA ALA A 17 1.49 -23.73 5.19
C ALA A 17 0.29 -23.74 4.23
N ARG A 18 -0.22 -22.58 3.80
CA ARG A 18 -1.32 -22.49 2.82
C ARG A 18 -0.81 -22.69 1.40
N ARG A 19 0.32 -22.05 1.05
CA ARG A 19 0.98 -22.19 -0.26
C ARG A 19 1.29 -23.65 -0.62
N SER A 20 1.60 -24.51 0.36
CA SER A 20 1.93 -25.90 0.07
C SER A 20 0.75 -26.73 -0.45
N TYR A 21 -0.50 -26.31 -0.21
CA TYR A 21 -1.70 -27.01 -0.66
C TYR A 21 -2.40 -26.35 -1.86
N ASP A 22 -2.15 -25.06 -2.07
CA ASP A 22 -2.76 -24.25 -3.12
C ASP A 22 -1.63 -23.52 -3.82
N GLY A 23 -1.17 -24.05 -4.96
CA GLY A 23 -0.12 -23.44 -5.76
C GLY A 23 -0.65 -22.29 -6.59
N ILE A 24 0.18 -21.28 -6.83
CA ILE A 24 -0.18 -20.21 -7.78
C ILE A 24 -0.03 -20.75 -9.19
N ASP A 25 -1.05 -20.58 -10.01
CA ASP A 25 -1.02 -20.92 -11.43
C ASP A 25 0.09 -20.14 -12.12
N GLU A 26 0.95 -20.83 -12.86
CA GLU A 26 2.07 -20.22 -13.56
C GLU A 26 1.58 -19.19 -14.59
N ASP A 27 0.46 -19.45 -15.27
CA ASP A 27 -0.09 -18.49 -16.24
C ASP A 27 -0.56 -17.18 -15.58
N LEU A 28 -0.71 -17.15 -14.25
CA LEU A 28 -1.10 -15.95 -13.48
C LEU A 28 0.09 -15.20 -12.84
N ARG A 29 1.32 -15.64 -13.15
CA ARG A 29 2.55 -15.00 -12.68
C ARG A 29 2.88 -13.77 -13.50
N GLY A 30 3.27 -12.68 -12.83
CA GLY A 30 3.52 -11.39 -13.47
C GLY A 30 4.52 -11.43 -14.62
N TRP A 31 5.49 -12.34 -14.62
CA TRP A 31 6.45 -12.52 -15.72
C TRP A 31 5.82 -13.04 -17.03
N ASN A 32 4.58 -13.54 -17.01
CA ASN A 32 3.82 -13.97 -18.19
C ASN A 32 2.98 -12.84 -18.81
N TRP A 33 3.38 -11.58 -18.61
CA TRP A 33 2.66 -10.39 -19.03
C TRP A 33 2.47 -10.24 -20.54
N ASP A 34 3.26 -10.93 -21.35
CA ASP A 34 3.26 -10.84 -22.81
C ASP A 34 2.18 -11.70 -23.50
N ARG A 35 1.50 -12.56 -22.73
CA ARG A 35 0.46 -13.49 -23.19
C ARG A 35 -0.83 -13.41 -22.36
N PRO A 36 -1.98 -13.82 -22.92
CA PRO A 36 -3.20 -13.98 -22.12
C PRO A 36 -3.00 -14.97 -20.96
N PRO A 37 -3.65 -14.76 -19.80
CA PRO A 37 -4.63 -13.71 -19.50
C PRO A 37 -4.02 -12.37 -19.03
N LEU A 38 -2.71 -12.30 -18.79
CA LEU A 38 -2.08 -11.11 -18.22
C LEU A 38 -1.91 -9.98 -19.22
N LYS A 39 -1.74 -10.30 -20.51
CA LYS A 39 -1.61 -9.30 -21.57
C LYS A 39 -2.85 -8.39 -21.60
N PRO A 40 -2.70 -7.09 -21.32
CA PRO A 40 -3.82 -6.15 -21.33
C PRO A 40 -4.38 -5.99 -22.74
N ARG A 41 -5.69 -5.77 -22.83
CA ARG A 41 -6.37 -5.45 -24.11
C ARG A 41 -6.02 -4.05 -24.63
N ALA A 42 -5.67 -3.14 -23.73
CA ALA A 42 -5.18 -1.80 -24.05
C ALA A 42 -4.24 -1.26 -22.94
N TYR A 43 -3.32 -0.39 -23.32
CA TYR A 43 -2.35 0.23 -22.42
C TYR A 43 -2.77 1.67 -22.08
N LEU A 44 -3.72 1.81 -21.16
CA LEU A 44 -4.30 3.10 -20.76
C LEU A 44 -3.52 3.80 -19.63
N GLY A 45 -2.45 3.19 -19.12
CA GLY A 45 -1.65 3.74 -18.02
C GLY A 45 -2.49 3.91 -16.75
N LEU A 46 -3.22 2.86 -16.35
CA LEU A 46 -4.10 2.88 -15.20
C LEU A 46 -3.31 2.95 -13.89
N SER A 47 -3.77 3.72 -12.90
CA SER A 47 -3.25 3.57 -11.54
C SER A 47 -3.90 2.35 -10.86
N MET A 48 -3.33 1.88 -9.77
CA MET A 48 -3.94 0.79 -8.99
C MET A 48 -5.36 1.15 -8.53
N TYR A 49 -5.57 2.42 -8.16
CA TYR A 49 -6.87 2.95 -7.76
C TYR A 49 -7.87 3.09 -8.92
N ASP A 50 -7.41 3.16 -10.19
CA ASP A 50 -8.31 3.15 -11.34
C ASP A 50 -8.81 1.73 -11.65
N VAL A 51 -7.95 0.74 -11.45
CA VAL A 51 -8.31 -0.68 -11.63
C VAL A 51 -9.28 -1.11 -10.53
N VAL A 52 -8.89 -0.89 -9.28
CA VAL A 52 -9.65 -1.32 -8.12
C VAL A 52 -10.29 -0.10 -7.45
N SER A 53 -11.37 0.41 -8.03
CA SER A 53 -12.09 1.55 -7.48
C SER A 53 -12.96 1.18 -6.27
N TYR A 54 -13.08 2.10 -5.30
CA TYR A 54 -14.08 1.99 -4.23
C TYR A 54 -15.52 2.26 -4.73
N CYS A 55 -15.70 2.87 -5.91
CA CYS A 55 -17.01 3.05 -6.52
C CYS A 55 -17.43 1.77 -7.27
N PRO A 56 -18.53 1.12 -6.88
CA PRO A 56 -18.96 -0.13 -7.52
C PRO A 56 -19.23 -0.01 -9.03
N THR A 57 -19.61 1.18 -9.51
CA THR A 57 -19.87 1.43 -10.93
C THR A 57 -18.66 1.99 -11.68
N LYS A 58 -17.52 2.20 -11.00
CA LYS A 58 -16.31 2.85 -11.54
C LYS A 58 -16.56 4.23 -12.17
N ARG A 59 -17.68 4.88 -11.85
CA ARG A 59 -18.04 6.22 -12.34
C ARG A 59 -17.01 7.27 -11.93
N ASP A 60 -16.40 7.13 -10.75
CA ASP A 60 -15.32 8.00 -10.29
C ASP A 60 -14.09 7.92 -11.22
N VAL A 61 -13.74 6.72 -11.69
CA VAL A 61 -12.65 6.50 -12.65
C VAL A 61 -13.00 7.15 -13.99
N TRP A 62 -14.22 6.94 -14.48
CA TRP A 62 -14.71 7.55 -15.72
C TRP A 62 -14.69 9.08 -15.65
N LEU A 63 -15.19 9.67 -14.54
CA LEU A 63 -15.20 11.12 -14.33
C LEU A 63 -13.77 11.71 -14.36
N ARG A 64 -12.81 11.04 -13.71
CA ARG A 64 -11.40 11.48 -13.71
C ARG A 64 -10.73 11.31 -15.07
N ARG A 65 -10.92 10.19 -15.74
CA ARG A 65 -10.18 9.82 -16.96
C ARG A 65 -10.81 10.39 -18.25
N VAL A 66 -12.13 10.36 -18.36
CA VAL A 66 -12.87 10.78 -19.57
C VAL A 66 -13.30 12.24 -19.48
N LYS A 67 -14.03 12.62 -18.42
CA LYS A 67 -14.50 14.01 -18.25
C LYS A 67 -13.44 14.94 -17.66
N ARG A 68 -12.30 14.41 -17.19
CA ARG A 68 -11.22 15.16 -16.55
C ARG A 68 -11.71 16.02 -15.39
N VAL A 69 -12.67 15.50 -14.64
CA VAL A 69 -13.19 16.17 -13.45
C VAL A 69 -12.20 16.02 -12.32
N HIS A 70 -11.79 17.15 -11.76
CA HIS A 70 -10.92 17.22 -10.60
C HIS A 70 -11.76 17.60 -9.38
N VAL A 71 -11.57 16.85 -8.30
CA VAL A 71 -12.23 17.07 -7.01
C VAL A 71 -11.18 17.15 -5.92
N GLU A 72 -11.42 18.01 -4.95
CA GLU A 72 -10.57 18.09 -3.76
C GLU A 72 -10.63 16.76 -2.99
N PRO A 73 -9.48 16.23 -2.54
CA PRO A 73 -9.47 15.03 -1.70
C PRO A 73 -10.30 15.24 -0.43
N SER A 74 -11.09 14.23 -0.06
CA SER A 74 -11.81 14.25 1.21
C SER A 74 -10.83 14.21 2.40
N LEU A 75 -11.27 14.68 3.57
CA LEU A 75 -10.42 14.66 4.77
C LEU A 75 -9.83 13.27 5.05
N PRO A 76 -10.59 12.14 4.96
CA PRO A 76 -10.00 10.80 5.09
C PRO A 76 -8.89 10.49 4.08
N MET A 77 -8.99 10.99 2.85
CA MET A 77 -7.94 10.80 1.84
C MET A 77 -6.68 11.61 2.16
N LYS A 78 -6.84 12.86 2.61
CA LYS A 78 -5.71 13.71 3.04
C LYS A 78 -4.99 13.09 4.23
N VAL A 79 -5.74 12.66 5.24
CA VAL A 79 -5.21 11.95 6.42
C VAL A 79 -4.51 10.65 6.02
N GLY A 80 -5.11 9.86 5.13
CA GLY A 80 -4.50 8.65 4.58
C GLY A 80 -3.15 8.94 3.92
N SER A 81 -3.09 9.94 3.04
CA SER A 81 -1.84 10.34 2.37
C SER A 81 -0.77 10.78 3.37
N LEU A 82 -1.14 11.54 4.42
CA LEU A 82 -0.21 11.98 5.46
C LEU A 82 0.34 10.82 6.28
N VAL A 83 -0.45 9.77 6.55
CA VAL A 83 0.04 8.56 7.24
C VAL A 83 1.17 7.90 6.45
N HIS A 84 1.04 7.78 5.13
CA HIS A 84 2.10 7.22 4.29
C HIS A 84 3.34 8.13 4.27
N GLU A 85 3.14 9.45 4.15
CA GLU A 85 4.22 10.43 4.16
C GLU A 85 5.01 10.38 5.49
N VAL A 86 4.33 10.29 6.63
CA VAL A 86 4.98 10.16 7.95
C VAL A 86 5.75 8.85 8.07
N ILE A 87 5.17 7.73 7.63
CA ILE A 87 5.87 6.42 7.62
C ILE A 87 7.14 6.50 6.76
N HIS A 88 7.05 7.12 5.58
CA HIS A 88 8.18 7.30 4.69
C HIS A 88 9.27 8.20 5.32
N GLY A 89 8.86 9.36 5.85
CA GLY A 89 9.74 10.34 6.47
C GLY A 89 10.50 9.79 7.68
N VAL A 90 9.79 9.14 8.60
CA VAL A 90 10.41 8.48 9.76
C VAL A 90 11.41 7.41 9.32
N SER A 91 11.07 6.62 8.29
CA SER A 91 11.95 5.55 7.79
C SER A 91 13.19 6.10 7.08
N MET A 92 13.05 7.20 6.34
CA MET A 92 14.17 7.90 5.72
C MET A 92 15.12 8.48 6.78
N ILE A 93 14.58 9.16 7.80
CA ILE A 93 15.36 9.72 8.90
C ILE A 93 16.06 8.59 9.68
N ALA A 94 15.36 7.50 9.97
CA ALA A 94 15.94 6.33 10.60
C ALA A 94 17.15 5.79 9.81
N ARG A 95 17.03 5.63 8.49
CA ARG A 95 18.16 5.22 7.61
C ARG A 95 19.36 6.16 7.74
N LYS A 96 19.12 7.47 7.73
CA LYS A 96 20.19 8.48 7.87
C LYS A 96 20.99 8.32 9.17
N TYR A 97 20.33 8.04 10.30
CA TYR A 97 20.98 8.03 11.61
C TYR A 97 21.45 6.65 12.09
N LEU A 98 20.75 5.58 11.73
CA LEU A 98 20.98 4.24 12.32
C LEU A 98 21.96 3.38 11.52
N VAL A 99 22.14 3.59 10.21
CA VAL A 99 22.98 2.71 9.36
C VAL A 99 24.42 2.61 9.82
N LEU A 100 25.02 3.71 10.28
CA LEU A 100 26.42 3.77 10.69
C LEU A 100 26.60 3.86 12.22
N ASN A 101 25.57 3.50 13.00
CA ASN A 101 25.59 3.67 14.44
C ASN A 101 25.56 2.33 15.19
N ASN A 102 26.48 2.14 16.13
CA ASN A 102 26.58 0.93 16.95
C ASN A 102 25.90 1.04 18.32
N LYS A 103 25.17 2.13 18.59
CA LYS A 103 24.37 2.35 19.81
C LYS A 103 23.01 3.00 19.49
N PRO A 104 22.13 2.32 18.72
CA PRO A 104 20.81 2.86 18.34
C PRO A 104 19.98 3.46 19.48
N TRP A 105 20.02 2.86 20.67
CA TRP A 105 19.29 3.32 21.86
C TRP A 105 19.70 4.73 22.36
N LYS A 106 20.84 5.26 21.93
CA LYS A 106 21.25 6.64 22.24
C LYS A 106 20.66 7.69 21.28
N LEU A 107 20.05 7.24 20.18
CA LEU A 107 19.56 8.13 19.11
C LEU A 107 18.08 8.49 19.25
N TYR A 108 17.37 7.98 20.26
CA TYR A 108 15.93 8.25 20.44
C TYR A 108 15.60 9.75 20.41
N GLY A 109 16.24 10.54 21.29
CA GLY A 109 15.99 11.98 21.36
C GLY A 109 16.31 12.71 20.05
N VAL A 110 17.42 12.33 19.39
CA VAL A 110 17.82 12.91 18.09
C VAL A 110 16.78 12.60 17.01
N MET A 111 16.28 11.36 16.95
CA MET A 111 15.26 10.97 15.99
C MET A 111 13.93 11.70 16.23
N VAL A 112 13.51 11.83 17.49
CA VAL A 112 12.29 12.58 17.84
C VAL A 112 12.41 14.04 17.40
N GLU A 113 13.56 14.67 17.64
CA GLU A 113 13.79 16.07 17.23
C GLU A 113 13.74 16.23 15.71
N GLU A 114 14.45 15.39 14.95
CA GLU A 114 14.51 15.46 13.50
C GLU A 114 13.17 15.14 12.84
N VAL A 115 12.44 14.16 13.36
CA VAL A 115 11.09 13.83 12.89
C VAL A 115 10.11 14.94 13.22
N SER A 116 10.21 15.56 14.42
CA SER A 116 9.38 16.72 14.77
C SER A 116 9.59 17.87 13.78
N LYS A 117 10.84 18.21 13.44
CA LYS A 117 11.13 19.21 12.39
C LYS A 117 10.51 18.83 11.05
N TYR A 118 10.62 17.56 10.64
CA TYR A 118 9.99 17.08 9.42
C TYR A 118 8.46 17.23 9.44
N LEU A 119 7.80 16.89 10.56
CA LEU A 119 6.35 17.06 10.71
C LEU A 119 5.90 18.52 10.57
N THR A 120 6.70 19.49 11.03
CA THR A 120 6.36 20.93 10.87
C THR A 120 6.30 21.39 9.40
N GLY A 121 6.92 20.63 8.49
CA GLY A 121 6.85 20.90 7.05
C GLY A 121 5.65 20.28 6.35
N LEU A 122 4.81 19.51 7.05
CA LEU A 122 3.65 18.83 6.48
C LEU A 122 2.37 19.64 6.73
N ASP A 123 1.47 19.63 5.74
CA ASP A 123 0.13 20.23 5.84
C ASP A 123 -0.81 19.30 6.63
N ILE A 124 -0.64 19.24 7.95
CA ILE A 124 -1.44 18.43 8.85
C ILE A 124 -2.77 19.17 9.15
N PRO A 125 -3.94 18.55 8.92
CA PRO A 125 -5.22 19.16 9.27
C PRO A 125 -5.35 19.42 10.77
N GLU A 126 -5.99 20.54 11.11
CA GLU A 126 -6.24 20.95 12.49
C GLU A 126 -6.91 19.84 13.30
N GLY A 127 -6.35 19.56 14.49
CA GLY A 127 -6.84 18.54 15.42
C GLY A 127 -6.19 17.16 15.25
N PHE A 128 -5.25 16.99 14.31
CA PHE A 128 -4.52 15.73 14.10
C PHE A 128 -3.02 15.83 14.45
N GLU A 129 -2.52 16.99 14.84
CA GLU A 129 -1.10 17.25 15.08
C GLU A 129 -0.52 16.35 16.18
N GLU A 130 -1.23 16.26 17.32
CA GLU A 130 -0.85 15.40 18.43
C GLU A 130 -0.84 13.92 18.01
N TRP A 131 -1.81 13.51 17.20
CA TRP A 131 -1.88 12.15 16.70
C TRP A 131 -0.68 11.77 15.83
N PHE A 132 -0.31 12.63 14.89
CA PHE A 132 0.83 12.37 14.01
C PHE A 132 2.15 12.39 14.77
N LYS A 133 2.27 13.23 15.80
CA LYS A 133 3.41 13.23 16.71
C LYS A 133 3.50 11.91 17.48
N ASP A 134 2.42 11.49 18.13
CA ASP A 134 2.38 10.24 18.90
C ASP A 134 2.64 9.01 18.02
N PHE A 135 2.03 8.98 16.82
CA PHE A 135 2.26 7.92 15.85
C PHE A 135 3.73 7.88 15.39
N SER A 136 4.35 9.04 15.19
CA SER A 136 5.77 9.13 14.82
C SER A 136 6.69 8.63 15.93
N GLU A 137 6.43 9.00 17.19
CA GLU A 137 7.18 8.50 18.35
C GLU A 137 7.03 6.98 18.52
N TYR A 138 5.83 6.45 18.28
CA TYR A 138 5.61 5.01 18.21
C TYR A 138 6.49 4.35 17.14
N LEU A 139 6.52 4.88 15.92
CA LEU A 139 7.34 4.35 14.83
C LEU A 139 8.84 4.40 15.16
N ILE A 140 9.31 5.51 15.73
CA ILE A 140 10.70 5.70 16.18
C ILE A 140 11.06 4.62 17.22
N THR A 141 10.17 4.41 18.20
CA THR A 141 10.35 3.40 19.25
C THR A 141 10.51 2.01 18.66
N GLN A 142 9.64 1.62 17.72
CA GLN A 142 9.72 0.32 17.04
C GLN A 142 11.06 0.16 16.30
N ILE A 143 11.44 1.17 15.51
CA ILE A 143 12.65 1.10 14.69
C ILE A 143 13.91 1.05 15.57
N ILE A 144 13.99 1.86 16.62
CA ILE A 144 15.13 1.85 17.55
C ILE A 144 15.22 0.53 18.30
N SER A 145 14.08 -0.05 18.69
CA SER A 145 14.05 -1.36 19.35
C SER A 145 14.64 -2.44 18.44
N GLU A 146 14.19 -2.52 17.20
CA GLU A 146 14.68 -3.48 16.21
C GLU A 146 16.17 -3.25 15.88
N ALA A 147 16.60 -1.99 15.73
CA ALA A 147 18.00 -1.64 15.49
C ALA A 147 18.92 -1.99 16.67
N SER A 148 18.44 -1.75 17.90
CA SER A 148 19.17 -2.09 19.12
C SER A 148 19.37 -3.60 19.21
N TRP A 149 18.30 -4.39 19.00
CA TRP A 149 18.38 -5.85 18.99
C TRP A 149 19.35 -6.37 17.93
N ASN A 150 19.28 -5.84 16.71
CA ASN A 150 20.20 -6.18 15.61
C ASN A 150 21.67 -5.98 15.99
N THR A 151 21.98 -4.93 16.75
CA THR A 151 23.35 -4.58 17.13
C THR A 151 23.90 -5.48 18.24
N VAL A 152 23.07 -5.88 19.22
CA VAL A 152 23.56 -6.61 20.42
C VAL A 152 23.33 -8.13 20.37
N GLY A 153 22.20 -8.58 19.81
CA GLY A 153 21.78 -9.98 19.83
C GLY A 153 21.93 -10.69 18.49
N GLY A 154 22.16 -9.93 17.41
CA GLY A 154 22.04 -10.43 16.06
C GLY A 154 20.57 -10.69 15.69
N SER A 155 20.23 -10.43 14.43
CA SER A 155 18.89 -10.68 13.89
C SER A 155 19.04 -11.41 12.57
N LEU A 156 18.08 -12.28 12.26
CA LEU A 156 18.01 -12.93 10.95
C LEU A 156 17.69 -11.91 9.84
N ASN A 157 16.93 -10.87 10.18
CA ASN A 157 16.53 -9.81 9.26
C ASN A 157 17.21 -8.49 9.62
N SER A 158 17.42 -7.62 8.65
CA SER A 158 17.80 -6.22 8.87
C SER A 158 16.84 -5.51 9.85
N TRP A 159 17.33 -4.51 10.58
CA TRP A 159 16.48 -3.67 11.47
C TRP A 159 15.49 -2.80 10.70
N LEU A 160 15.71 -2.61 9.41
CA LEU A 160 14.76 -2.02 8.48
C LEU A 160 14.69 -2.89 7.23
N PRO A 161 13.99 -4.05 7.29
CA PRO A 161 14.02 -5.04 6.22
C PRO A 161 13.14 -4.65 5.02
N TRP A 162 12.67 -3.41 4.96
CA TRP A 162 11.71 -2.94 3.97
C TRP A 162 12.12 -1.59 3.38
N ILE A 163 11.76 -1.41 2.12
CA ILE A 163 11.92 -0.18 1.36
C ILE A 163 10.53 0.44 1.23
N SER A 164 10.39 1.72 1.61
CA SER A 164 9.16 2.48 1.48
C SER A 164 9.06 3.13 0.10
N GLU A 165 7.84 3.29 -0.42
CA GLU A 165 7.53 4.10 -1.60
C GLU A 165 8.30 3.66 -2.87
N VAL A 166 8.34 2.35 -3.10
CA VAL A 166 9.06 1.71 -4.20
C VAL A 166 8.42 2.09 -5.53
N ARG A 167 9.20 2.67 -6.44
CA ARG A 167 8.75 2.96 -7.81
C ARG A 167 8.95 1.73 -8.70
N VAL A 168 7.92 1.38 -9.46
CA VAL A 168 7.93 0.21 -10.34
C VAL A 168 7.20 0.50 -11.65
N ASP A 169 7.67 -0.07 -12.75
CA ASP A 169 7.03 0.04 -14.05
C ASP A 169 5.84 -0.92 -14.13
N GLY A 170 4.62 -0.37 -14.12
CA GLY A 170 3.38 -1.13 -14.25
C GLY A 170 2.93 -1.38 -15.68
N SER A 171 3.67 -0.88 -16.69
CA SER A 171 3.20 -0.85 -18.07
C SER A 171 3.02 -2.22 -18.69
N TYR A 172 3.80 -3.23 -18.27
CA TYR A 172 3.63 -4.61 -18.70
C TYR A 172 2.22 -5.16 -18.46
N LEU A 173 1.57 -4.71 -17.38
CA LEU A 173 0.21 -5.08 -17.02
C LEU A 173 -0.82 -3.99 -17.33
N GLY A 174 -0.50 -3.02 -18.19
CA GLY A 174 -1.42 -1.97 -18.64
C GLY A 174 -1.59 -0.82 -17.64
N LEU A 175 -0.79 -0.81 -16.58
CA LEU A 175 -0.80 0.20 -15.55
C LEU A 175 0.19 1.33 -15.87
N SER A 176 0.23 2.34 -15.00
CA SER A 176 1.16 3.46 -15.09
C SER A 176 2.62 3.00 -15.01
N LYS A 177 3.51 3.65 -15.76
CA LYS A 177 4.97 3.46 -15.66
C LYS A 177 5.57 3.91 -14.33
N ASN A 178 4.84 4.74 -13.59
CA ASN A 178 5.28 5.33 -12.33
C ASN A 178 4.38 4.86 -11.19
N LEU A 179 4.14 3.55 -11.07
CA LEU A 179 3.43 3.02 -9.91
C LEU A 179 4.31 3.14 -8.67
N ARG A 180 3.65 3.36 -7.54
CA ARG A 180 4.29 3.48 -6.24
C ARG A 180 3.67 2.42 -5.33
N ILE A 181 4.52 1.52 -4.83
CA ILE A 181 4.17 0.50 -3.87
C ILE A 181 4.62 1.00 -2.50
N ASP A 182 3.71 0.97 -1.53
CA ASP A 182 3.95 1.51 -0.19
C ASP A 182 5.19 0.93 0.46
N ALA A 183 5.32 -0.39 0.43
CA ALA A 183 6.49 -1.06 0.98
C ALA A 183 6.74 -2.44 0.36
N VAL A 184 8.01 -2.76 0.19
CA VAL A 184 8.47 -4.12 -0.14
C VAL A 184 9.48 -4.54 0.92
N MET A 185 9.30 -5.73 1.47
CA MET A 185 10.20 -6.32 2.48
C MET A 185 11.03 -7.45 1.87
N GLU A 186 12.21 -7.69 2.44
CA GLU A 186 13.05 -8.86 2.16
C GLU A 186 12.23 -10.16 2.18
N GLY A 187 12.57 -11.08 1.27
CA GLY A 187 11.85 -12.36 1.12
C GLY A 187 10.62 -12.30 0.21
N GLY A 188 10.46 -11.26 -0.60
CA GLY A 188 9.39 -11.17 -1.60
C GLY A 188 8.02 -10.91 -0.97
N LEU A 189 7.97 -10.06 0.07
CA LEU A 189 6.75 -9.67 0.75
C LEU A 189 6.36 -8.25 0.34
N VAL A 190 5.16 -8.09 -0.23
CA VAL A 190 4.58 -6.78 -0.52
C VAL A 190 3.71 -6.29 0.64
N ILE A 191 3.80 -5.01 0.97
CA ILE A 191 3.08 -4.40 2.09
C ILE A 191 2.30 -3.20 1.58
N ASP A 192 1.05 -3.08 2.02
CA ASP A 192 0.15 -1.96 1.72
C ASP A 192 -0.38 -1.39 3.05
N PHE A 193 -0.22 -0.09 3.25
CA PHE A 193 -0.75 0.61 4.40
C PHE A 193 -2.15 1.11 4.08
N LYS A 194 -3.07 0.97 5.04
CA LYS A 194 -4.46 1.42 4.87
C LYS A 194 -4.94 2.16 6.12
N VAL A 195 -5.58 3.29 5.90
CA VAL A 195 -6.31 4.02 6.94
C VAL A 195 -7.80 3.76 6.73
N GLY A 196 -8.47 3.25 7.76
CA GLY A 196 -9.90 2.93 7.73
C GLY A 196 -10.21 1.44 7.79
N LYS A 197 -11.44 1.10 7.40
CA LYS A 197 -11.99 -0.25 7.57
C LYS A 197 -11.37 -1.23 6.58
N PRO A 198 -11.13 -2.49 6.99
CA PRO A 198 -10.80 -3.56 6.07
C PRO A 198 -11.81 -3.71 4.94
N ASN A 199 -11.31 -3.96 3.74
CA ASN A 199 -12.11 -4.18 2.54
C ASN A 199 -11.40 -5.21 1.66
N ASP A 200 -12.17 -6.13 1.06
CA ASP A 200 -11.62 -7.19 0.21
C ASP A 200 -10.89 -6.64 -1.02
N ILE A 201 -11.28 -5.46 -1.52
CA ILE A 201 -10.61 -4.82 -2.65
C ILE A 201 -9.13 -4.51 -2.34
N HIS A 202 -8.75 -4.32 -1.08
CA HIS A 202 -7.34 -4.11 -0.70
C HIS A 202 -6.48 -5.35 -1.01
N LYS A 203 -7.06 -6.55 -0.89
CA LYS A 203 -6.36 -7.82 -1.20
C LYS A 203 -6.10 -7.94 -2.69
N VAL A 204 -7.07 -7.51 -3.51
CA VAL A 204 -6.95 -7.47 -4.97
C VAL A 204 -5.89 -6.46 -5.40
N MET A 205 -5.88 -5.25 -4.81
CA MET A 205 -4.81 -4.25 -5.05
C MET A 205 -3.43 -4.83 -4.75
N LEU A 206 -3.30 -5.52 -3.61
CA LEU A 206 -2.04 -6.11 -3.17
C LEU A 206 -1.57 -7.23 -4.12
N ALA A 207 -2.48 -8.05 -4.65
CA ALA A 207 -2.18 -9.04 -5.68
C ALA A 207 -1.71 -8.37 -6.97
N GLY A 208 -2.36 -7.27 -7.38
CA GLY A 208 -1.90 -6.46 -8.51
C GLY A 208 -0.47 -5.94 -8.34
N TYR A 209 -0.12 -5.42 -7.15
CA TYR A 209 1.26 -5.00 -6.88
C TYR A 209 2.27 -6.15 -6.93
N ALA A 210 1.91 -7.33 -6.42
CA ALA A 210 2.75 -8.51 -6.54
C ALA A 210 2.99 -8.92 -8.00
N MET A 211 1.94 -8.94 -8.83
CA MET A 211 2.08 -9.24 -10.26
C MET A 211 2.93 -8.20 -10.99
N VAL A 212 2.80 -6.91 -10.64
CA VAL A 212 3.66 -5.86 -11.22
C VAL A 212 5.11 -6.09 -10.84
N LEU A 213 5.41 -6.37 -9.58
CA LEU A 213 6.77 -6.66 -9.14
C LEU A 213 7.33 -7.91 -9.86
N GLU A 214 6.56 -9.00 -9.90
CA GLU A 214 6.91 -10.22 -10.64
C GLU A 214 7.25 -9.94 -12.11
N SER A 215 6.50 -9.06 -12.77
CA SER A 215 6.76 -8.67 -14.17
C SER A 215 8.08 -7.91 -14.38
N ASN A 216 8.61 -7.29 -13.32
CA ASN A 216 9.84 -6.49 -13.37
C ASN A 216 11.08 -7.28 -12.95
N VAL A 217 10.93 -8.20 -11.98
CA VAL A 217 12.08 -8.91 -11.38
C VAL A 217 12.08 -10.41 -11.61
N GLU A 218 11.02 -10.98 -12.18
CA GLU A 218 10.87 -12.42 -12.47
C GLU A 218 11.09 -13.33 -11.24
N LEU A 219 10.78 -12.81 -10.05
CA LEU A 219 10.82 -13.54 -8.78
C LEU A 219 9.42 -13.71 -8.21
N PRO A 220 9.05 -14.89 -7.68
CA PRO A 220 7.70 -15.16 -7.16
C PRO A 220 7.38 -14.31 -5.93
N ILE A 221 6.21 -13.66 -5.94
CA ILE A 221 5.70 -12.86 -4.83
C ILE A 221 4.33 -13.41 -4.44
N ASP A 222 4.36 -14.32 -3.47
CA ASP A 222 3.20 -15.13 -3.07
C ASP A 222 2.49 -14.59 -1.82
N TYR A 223 3.14 -13.68 -1.11
CA TYR A 223 2.69 -13.21 0.18
C TYR A 223 2.62 -11.69 0.20
N GLY A 224 1.55 -11.21 0.82
CA GLY A 224 1.34 -9.81 1.09
C GLY A 224 0.91 -9.57 2.54
N MET A 225 1.07 -8.35 3.01
CA MET A 225 0.49 -7.91 4.29
C MET A 225 -0.19 -6.56 4.12
N ILE A 226 -1.43 -6.47 4.61
CA ILE A 226 -2.12 -5.19 4.76
C ILE A 226 -1.96 -4.75 6.21
N ILE A 227 -1.43 -3.55 6.41
CA ILE A 227 -1.30 -2.96 7.73
C ILE A 227 -2.31 -1.83 7.85
N TYR A 228 -3.34 -2.07 8.65
CA TYR A 228 -4.34 -1.06 8.93
C TYR A 228 -3.91 -0.19 10.09
N ILE A 229 -3.94 1.12 9.88
CA ILE A 229 -3.59 2.16 10.84
C ILE A 229 -4.88 2.95 11.11
N ASN A 230 -5.48 2.69 12.27
CA ASN A 230 -6.80 3.16 12.63
C ASN A 230 -6.76 4.06 13.87
N ASN A 231 -7.92 4.64 14.17
CA ASN A 231 -8.12 5.57 15.29
C ASN A 231 -7.26 6.83 15.16
N VAL A 232 -7.23 7.40 13.95
CA VAL A 232 -6.58 8.70 13.69
C VAL A 232 -7.33 9.79 14.46
N GLY A 233 -6.62 10.54 15.30
CA GLY A 233 -7.19 11.47 16.29
C GLY A 233 -7.38 10.89 17.69
N GLY A 234 -7.03 9.61 17.93
CA GLY A 234 -7.00 8.98 19.26
C GLY A 234 -5.75 8.12 19.45
N ILE A 235 -5.75 7.10 20.31
CA ILE A 235 -4.59 6.21 20.44
C ILE A 235 -4.42 5.39 19.15
N PRO A 236 -3.26 5.43 18.45
CA PRO A 236 -3.05 4.68 17.21
C PRO A 236 -3.34 3.18 17.38
N ARG A 237 -4.19 2.63 16.52
CA ARG A 237 -4.53 1.19 16.54
C ARG A 237 -4.02 0.53 15.27
N ILE A 238 -3.09 -0.41 15.42
CA ILE A 238 -2.43 -1.08 14.31
C ILE A 238 -2.86 -2.55 14.26
N SER A 239 -3.33 -2.99 13.10
CA SER A 239 -3.64 -4.40 12.85
C SER A 239 -3.00 -4.91 11.57
N LEU A 240 -2.48 -6.12 11.63
CA LEU A 240 -1.83 -6.81 10.53
C LEU A 240 -2.76 -7.87 9.95
N GLU A 241 -3.05 -7.78 8.66
CA GLU A 241 -3.77 -8.81 7.91
C GLU A 241 -2.81 -9.50 6.91
N PRO A 242 -2.34 -10.72 7.19
CA PRO A 242 -1.50 -11.46 6.26
C PRO A 242 -2.31 -12.11 5.15
N ILE A 243 -1.89 -11.91 3.92
CA ILE A 243 -2.59 -12.33 2.70
C ILE A 243 -1.72 -13.31 1.92
N TYR A 244 -2.29 -14.46 1.58
CA TYR A 244 -1.76 -15.34 0.55
C TYR A 244 -2.30 -14.86 -0.81
N LEU A 245 -1.42 -14.44 -1.71
CA LEU A 245 -1.76 -13.82 -3.00
C LEU A 245 -2.05 -14.90 -4.05
N SER A 246 -3.15 -15.61 -3.81
CA SER A 246 -3.58 -16.79 -4.58
C SER A 246 -3.92 -16.47 -6.04
N SER A 247 -4.06 -17.53 -6.82
CA SER A 247 -4.58 -17.49 -8.20
C SER A 247 -5.91 -16.73 -8.31
N ASP A 248 -6.81 -16.88 -7.32
CA ASP A 248 -8.12 -16.21 -7.34
C ASP A 248 -7.98 -14.69 -7.22
N LEU A 249 -7.17 -14.18 -6.27
CA LEU A 249 -6.94 -12.73 -6.15
C LEU A 249 -6.26 -12.13 -7.39
N ARG A 250 -5.44 -12.93 -8.08
CA ARG A 250 -4.79 -12.52 -9.34
C ARG A 250 -5.79 -12.46 -10.49
N LYS A 251 -6.70 -13.44 -10.59
CA LYS A 251 -7.82 -13.42 -11.54
C LYS A 251 -8.73 -12.22 -11.29
N ASP A 252 -9.13 -12.01 -10.03
CA ASP A 252 -9.92 -10.84 -9.64
C ASP A 252 -9.25 -9.55 -10.13
N PHE A 253 -7.93 -9.39 -9.89
CA PHE A 253 -7.20 -8.21 -10.35
C PHE A 253 -7.25 -8.03 -11.88
N ILE A 254 -7.08 -9.12 -12.64
CA ILE A 254 -7.16 -9.10 -14.11
C ILE A 254 -8.57 -8.70 -14.55
N ASP A 255 -9.60 -9.26 -13.94
CA ASP A 255 -11.00 -8.95 -14.24
C ASP A 255 -11.31 -7.47 -13.94
N TYR A 256 -10.91 -6.97 -12.76
CA TYR A 256 -11.04 -5.55 -12.41
C TYR A 256 -10.33 -4.66 -13.44
N ARG A 257 -9.15 -5.04 -13.93
CA ARG A 257 -8.39 -4.26 -14.91
C ARG A 257 -9.11 -4.25 -16.25
N ASP A 258 -9.46 -5.42 -16.76
CA ASP A 258 -10.08 -5.58 -18.06
C ASP A 258 -11.45 -4.90 -18.09
N ASP A 259 -12.26 -5.01 -17.04
CA ASP A 259 -13.51 -4.27 -16.88
C ASP A 259 -13.29 -2.75 -16.89
N THR A 260 -12.23 -2.26 -16.25
CA THR A 260 -11.90 -0.83 -16.27
C THR A 260 -11.50 -0.38 -17.68
N ILE A 261 -10.71 -1.19 -18.39
CA ILE A 261 -10.31 -0.91 -19.77
C ILE A 261 -11.55 -0.88 -20.67
N ASP A 262 -12.39 -1.91 -20.61
CA ASP A 262 -13.61 -2.02 -21.43
C ASP A 262 -14.55 -0.84 -21.16
N MET A 263 -14.72 -0.45 -19.88
CA MET A 263 -15.51 0.73 -19.52
C MET A 263 -14.93 2.03 -20.10
N LEU A 264 -13.62 2.24 -20.04
CA LEU A 264 -12.96 3.46 -20.53
C LEU A 264 -12.90 3.54 -22.06
N LEU A 265 -12.89 2.40 -22.74
CA LEU A 265 -12.96 2.32 -24.20
C LEU A 265 -14.40 2.41 -24.72
N SER A 266 -15.39 2.17 -23.86
CA SER A 266 -16.79 2.36 -24.20
C SER A 266 -17.18 3.84 -24.21
N ASP A 267 -18.11 4.21 -25.10
CA ASP A 267 -18.72 5.55 -25.11
C ASP A 267 -19.80 5.73 -24.01
N TYR A 268 -19.96 4.74 -23.12
CA TYR A 268 -21.02 4.72 -22.12
C TYR A 268 -20.56 5.28 -20.78
N GLU A 269 -21.30 6.27 -20.27
CA GLU A 269 -21.09 6.81 -18.93
C GLU A 269 -21.69 5.87 -17.86
N PRO A 270 -20.90 5.32 -16.92
CA PRO A 270 -21.42 4.48 -15.86
C PRO A 270 -22.41 5.24 -14.98
N LYS A 271 -23.53 4.61 -14.62
CA LYS A 271 -24.54 5.22 -13.73
C LYS A 271 -23.96 5.49 -12.33
N PRO A 272 -24.50 6.47 -11.58
CA PRO A 272 -24.18 6.63 -10.17
C PRO A 272 -24.41 5.32 -9.40
N ALA A 273 -23.51 4.99 -8.47
CA ALA A 273 -23.68 3.82 -7.62
C ALA A 273 -24.85 4.02 -6.65
N GLY A 274 -25.64 2.98 -6.42
CA GLY A 274 -26.74 3.01 -5.45
C GLY A 274 -26.26 3.14 -4.00
N GLN A 275 -25.04 2.68 -3.71
CA GLN A 275 -24.38 2.83 -2.42
C GLN A 275 -22.95 3.34 -2.65
N CYS A 276 -22.70 4.58 -2.21
CA CYS A 276 -21.40 5.23 -2.35
C CYS A 276 -20.59 5.14 -1.05
N PRO A 277 -19.26 4.98 -1.12
CA PRO A 277 -18.39 5.15 0.05
C PRO A 277 -18.58 6.52 0.69
N GLU A 278 -18.54 6.58 2.03
CA GLU A 278 -18.66 7.84 2.78
C GLU A 278 -17.59 8.86 2.38
N SER A 279 -16.37 8.39 2.12
CA SER A 279 -15.22 9.19 1.75
C SER A 279 -15.17 9.59 0.27
N CYS A 280 -16.16 9.22 -0.55
CA CYS A 280 -16.15 9.47 -1.98
C CYS A 280 -16.19 10.98 -2.29
N PRO A 281 -15.16 11.56 -2.94
CA PRO A 281 -15.12 12.98 -3.22
C PRO A 281 -16.05 13.41 -4.37
N PHE A 282 -16.63 12.44 -5.11
CA PHE A 282 -17.52 12.70 -6.26
C PHE A 282 -19.01 12.75 -5.90
N LYS A 283 -19.38 12.65 -4.60
CA LYS A 283 -20.79 12.63 -4.16
C LYS A 283 -21.62 13.79 -4.70
N SER A 284 -21.09 15.01 -4.63
CA SER A 284 -21.75 16.23 -5.12
C SER A 284 -22.04 16.18 -6.62
N ILE A 285 -21.14 15.60 -7.42
CA ILE A 285 -21.27 15.47 -8.87
C ILE A 285 -22.26 14.36 -9.23
N CYS A 286 -22.22 13.24 -8.50
CA CYS A 286 -23.11 12.11 -8.74
C CYS A 286 -24.55 12.35 -8.25
N GLY A 287 -24.80 13.42 -7.49
CA GLY A 287 -26.12 13.72 -6.91
C GLY A 287 -26.56 12.71 -5.85
N VAL A 288 -25.62 11.99 -5.23
CA VAL A 288 -25.87 10.98 -4.21
C VAL A 288 -25.47 11.56 -2.85
N ARG A 289 -26.37 11.52 -1.86
CA ARG A 289 -26.09 11.94 -0.48
C ARG A 289 -25.22 10.89 0.23
#